data_AF-A0A8J3EC46-F1
#
_entry.id   AF-A0A8J3EC46-F1
#
_cell.length_a   1.000
_cell.length_b   1.000
_cell.length_c   1.000
_cell.angle_alpha   90.00
_cell.angle_beta   90.00
_cell.angle_gamma   90.00
#
_symmetry.space_group_name_H-M   'P 1'
#
loop_
_entity.id
_entity.type
_entity.pdbx_description
1 polymer ?
#
loop_
_entity_poly.entity_id
_entity_poly.type
_entity_poly.pdbx_seq_one_letter_code
_entity_poly.pdbx_strand_id
1 'polypeptide(L)' 'MGKDEATEREAEALARAAGLARAWEEHREAVLEAVAAARGLRTGFARPADPAAEPMPAYRVPAAQEGGR' A
#
# COMPACT_ATOMS: atom_id res chain seq x y z
N MET A 1 12.60 -18.41 14.50
CA MET A 1 12.20 -17.09 13.95
C MET A 1 11.17 -16.51 14.88
N GLY A 2 11.47 -15.38 15.52
CA GLY A 2 10.51 -14.72 16.41
C GLY A 2 9.37 -14.08 15.60
N LYS A 3 8.17 -14.00 16.18
CA LYS A 3 7.04 -13.27 15.57
C LYS A 3 7.39 -11.81 15.28
N ASP A 4 8.23 -11.23 16.11
CA ASP A 4 8.65 -9.83 16.00
C ASP A 4 9.61 -9.63 14.82
N GLU A 5 10.56 -10.55 14.63
CA GLU A 5 11.49 -10.58 13.50
C GLU A 5 10.76 -10.72 12.15
N ALA A 6 9.73 -11.57 12.10
CA ALA A 6 8.88 -11.69 10.92
C ALA A 6 8.09 -10.41 10.63
N THR A 7 7.60 -9.74 11.67
CA THR A 7 6.84 -8.48 11.56
C THR A 7 7.72 -7.35 11.05
N GLU A 8 8.97 -7.30 11.52
CA GLU A 8 9.93 -6.28 11.14
C GLU A 8 10.38 -6.43 9.69
N ARG A 9 10.60 -7.68 9.24
CA ARG A 9 10.93 -7.99 7.84
C ARG A 9 9.78 -7.63 6.89
N GLU A 10 8.54 -7.84 7.32
CA GLU A 10 7.36 -7.41 6.55
C GLU A 10 7.28 -5.89 6.47
N ALA A 11 7.52 -5.18 7.57
CA ALA A 11 7.54 -3.72 7.60
C ALA A 11 8.64 -3.14 6.69
N GLU A 12 9.83 -3.75 6.66
CA GLU A 12 10.91 -3.39 5.73
C GLU A 12 10.46 -3.53 4.26
N ALA A 13 9.80 -4.65 3.93
CA ALA A 13 9.29 -4.89 2.58
C ALA A 13 8.22 -3.86 2.19
N LEU A 14 7.31 -3.52 3.10
CA LEU A 14 6.29 -2.48 2.89
C LEU A 14 6.91 -1.10 2.72
N ALA A 15 7.92 -0.75 3.53
CA ALA A 15 8.63 0.51 3.41
C ALA A 15 9.31 0.65 2.04
N ARG A 16 9.97 -0.42 1.56
CA ARG A 16 10.56 -0.44 0.21
C ARG A 16 9.50 -0.29 -0.88
N ALA A 17 8.38 -1.01 -0.79
CA ALA A 17 7.30 -0.93 -1.77
C ALA A 17 6.65 0.47 -1.82
N ALA A 18 6.60 1.17 -0.68
CA ALA A 18 6.09 2.54 -0.56
C ALA A 18 7.12 3.62 -0.96
N GLY A 19 8.34 3.25 -1.37
CA GLY A 19 9.41 4.21 -1.68
C GLY A 19 10.03 4.88 -0.44
N LEU A 20 9.78 4.34 0.75
CA LEU A 20 10.24 4.84 2.05
C LEU A 20 11.56 4.18 2.50
N ALA A 21 12.35 3.62 1.58
CA ALA A 21 13.60 2.93 1.92
C ALA A 21 14.56 3.80 2.74
N ARG A 22 14.67 5.09 2.42
CA ARG A 22 15.50 6.03 3.20
C ARG A 22 14.95 6.25 4.61
N ALA A 23 13.64 6.39 4.75
CA ALA A 23 12.99 6.56 6.05
C ALA A 23 13.09 5.30 6.92
N TRP A 24 13.18 4.11 6.31
CA TRP A 24 13.46 2.87 7.04
C TRP A 24 14.85 2.89 7.70
N GLU A 25 15.86 3.36 6.98
CA GLU A 25 17.24 3.46 7.50
C GLU A 25 17.39 4.58 8.55
N GLU A 26 16.79 5.75 8.31
CA GLU A 26 16.96 6.93 9.16
C GLU A 26 15.96 6.98 10.33
N HIS A 27 14.76 6.37 10.18
CA HIS A 27 13.62 6.53 11.07
C HIS A 27 12.80 5.24 11.25
N ARG A 28 13.47 4.09 11.46
CA ARG A 28 12.85 2.76 11.53
C ARG A 28 11.64 2.67 12.46
N GLU A 29 11.73 3.21 13.67
CA GLU A 29 10.64 3.17 14.66
C GLU A 29 9.38 3.89 14.16
N ALA A 30 9.54 5.06 13.55
CA ALA A 30 8.42 5.81 12.97
C ALA A 30 7.75 5.03 11.81
N VAL A 31 8.53 4.29 11.02
CA VAL A 31 7.97 3.42 9.97
C VAL A 31 7.21 2.24 10.57
N LEU A 32 7.73 1.61 11.63
CA LEU A 32 7.03 0.54 12.34
C LEU A 32 5.70 1.01 12.94
N GLU A 33 5.68 2.19 13.57
CA GLU A 33 4.46 2.81 14.08
C GLU A 33 3.45 3.10 12.95
N ALA A 34 3.91 3.65 11.83
CA ALA A 34 3.05 3.93 10.68
C ALA A 34 2.44 2.64 10.10
N VAL A 35 3.22 1.56 10.00
CA VAL A 35 2.74 0.24 9.56
C VAL A 35 1.71 -0.32 10.55
N ALA A 36 1.95 -0.20 11.85
CA ALA A 36 0.99 -0.62 12.88
C ALA A 36 -0.33 0.16 12.80
N ALA A 37 -0.26 1.49 12.64
CA ALA A 37 -1.42 2.34 12.45
C ALA A 37 -2.22 1.98 11.19
N ALA A 38 -1.53 1.79 10.05
CA ALA A 38 -2.15 1.39 8.79
C ALA A 38 -2.87 0.03 8.88
N ARG A 39 -2.31 -0.92 9.63
CA ARG A 39 -2.96 -2.21 9.89
C ARG A 39 -4.29 -2.06 10.63
N GLY A 40 -4.39 -1.12 11.57
CA GLY A 40 -5.65 -0.79 12.26
C GLY A 40 -6.72 -0.24 11.31
N LEU A 41 -6.31 0.49 10.27
CA LEU A 41 -7.22 1.04 9.27
C LEU A 41 -7.69 0.02 8.22
N ARG A 42 -7.01 -1.13 8.09
CA ARG A 42 -7.35 -2.18 7.11
C ARG A 42 -8.80 -2.65 7.22
N THR A 43 -9.35 -2.70 8.44
CA THR A 43 -10.72 -3.13 8.69
C THR A 43 -11.73 -1.98 8.66
N GLY A 44 -11.27 -0.73 8.52
CA GLY A 44 -12.13 0.46 8.47
C GLY A 44 -12.86 0.61 7.13
N PHE A 45 -12.42 -0.08 6.09
CA PHE A 45 -13.08 -0.09 4.79
C PHE A 45 -14.04 -1.28 4.69
N ALA A 46 -15.33 -0.99 4.63
CA ALA A 46 -16.32 -2.02 4.31
C ALA A 46 -16.14 -2.41 2.84
N ARG A 47 -15.67 -3.65 2.61
CA ARG A 47 -15.65 -4.20 1.26
C ARG A 47 -17.10 -4.44 0.82
N PRO A 48 -17.50 -4.03 -0.40
CA PRO A 48 -18.80 -4.37 -0.94
C PRO A 48 -19.02 -5.89 -0.88
N ALA A 49 -20.21 -6.31 -0.45
CA ALA A 49 -20.58 -7.72 -0.44
C ALA A 49 -20.67 -8.31 -1.86
N ASP A 50 -20.92 -7.44 -2.85
CA ASP A 50 -20.90 -7.76 -4.27
C ASP A 50 -19.63 -7.14 -4.91
N PRO A 51 -18.69 -7.96 -5.42
CA PRO A 51 -17.53 -7.49 -6.16
C PRO A 51 -17.88 -6.66 -7.41
N ALA A 52 -19.06 -6.87 -8.02
CA ALA A 52 -19.53 -6.07 -9.15
C ALA A 52 -20.04 -4.67 -8.72
N ALA A 53 -20.26 -4.46 -7.42
CA ALA A 53 -20.59 -3.18 -6.82
C ALA A 53 -19.35 -2.42 -6.31
N GLU A 54 -18.13 -2.93 -6.54
CA GLU A 54 -16.92 -2.13 -6.33
C GLU A 54 -17.01 -0.89 -7.26
N PRO A 55 -16.91 0.34 -6.72
CA PRO A 55 -16.92 1.53 -7.56
C PRO A 55 -15.74 1.41 -8.52
N MET A 56 -16.05 1.31 -9.82
CA MET A 56 -15.02 1.23 -10.83
C MET A 56 -14.08 2.44 -10.63
N PRO A 57 -12.76 2.25 -10.47
CA PRO A 57 -11.84 3.37 -10.53
C PRO A 57 -12.18 4.17 -11.79
N ALA A 58 -12.14 5.50 -11.69
CA ALA A 58 -12.35 6.38 -12.83
C ALA A 58 -11.20 6.18 -13.82
N TYR A 59 -11.21 5.08 -14.56
CA TYR A 59 -10.25 4.77 -15.59
C TYR A 59 -10.52 5.74 -16.74
N ARG A 60 -9.69 6.79 -16.84
CA ARG A 60 -9.57 7.51 -18.09
C ARG A 60 -8.72 6.66 -19.03
N VAL A 61 -9.36 6.12 -20.06
CA VAL A 61 -8.66 5.71 -21.27
C VAL A 61 -7.88 6.93 -21.76
N PRO A 62 -6.55 6.88 -21.91
CA PRO A 62 -5.82 7.95 -22.60
C PRO A 62 -6.43 8.09 -23.99
N ALA A 63 -6.84 9.29 -24.38
CA ALA A 63 -7.34 9.53 -25.74
C ALA A 63 -6.30 9.01 -26.73
N ALA A 64 -6.71 8.11 -27.63
CA ALA A 64 -5.85 7.66 -28.70
C ALA A 64 -5.33 8.91 -29.45
N GLN A 65 -4.02 9.05 -29.58
CA GLN A 65 -3.45 10.04 -30.50
C GLN A 65 -3.87 9.62 -31.91
N GLU A 66 -4.84 10.33 -32.49
CA GLU A 66 -5.01 10.32 -33.94
C GLU A 66 -3.73 10.86 -34.57
N GLY A 67 -3.06 10.01 -35.35
CA GLY A 67 -2.02 10.44 -36.29
C GLY A 67 -0.65 9.83 -36.04
N GLY A 68 -0.39 8.70 -36.72
CA GLY A 68 0.91 8.03 -36.69
C GLY A 68 1.26 7.28 -37.98
N ARG A 69 0.89 7.84 -39.14
CA ARG A 69 1.09 7.38 -40.53
C ARG A 69 0.23 6.24 -41.05
#